data_AF-J9ABH5-F1
#
_entry.id   AF-J9ABH5-F1
#
_cell.length_a   1.000
_cell.length_b   1.000
_cell.length_c   1.000
_cell.angle_alpha   90.00
_cell.angle_beta   90.00
_cell.angle_gamma   90.00
#
_symmetry.space_group_name_H-M   'P 1'
#
loop_
_entity.id
_entity.type
_entity.pdbx_description
1 polymer ?
#
loop_
_entity_poly.entity_id
_entity_poly.type
_entity_poly.pdbx_seq_one_letter_code
_entity_poly.pdbx_strand_id
1 'polypeptide(L)'
;YLGVRPYKCDQCEKSFTQRCSLESHLRKVHGTQHNYGYKERRSKVFVCEDCGFTAPVFDQYIQHLQLNHPFNPQLIKLTSTGALSKYHRSSNHRSASISFATSTSGTFPR
;
A
#
# COMPACT_ATOMS: atom_id res chain seq x y z
N TYR A 1 -5.24 -17.72 -8.47
CA TYR A 1 -4.52 -16.43 -8.37
C TYR A 1 -5.38 -15.47 -7.55
N LEU A 2 -4.88 -14.91 -6.44
CA LEU A 2 -5.70 -14.27 -5.38
C LEU A 2 -6.34 -12.91 -5.73
N GLY A 3 -6.41 -12.50 -7.00
CA GLY A 3 -7.20 -11.33 -7.43
C GLY A 3 -6.81 -9.98 -6.81
N VAL A 4 -5.74 -9.89 -6.02
CA VAL A 4 -5.30 -8.67 -5.35
C VAL A 4 -4.82 -7.64 -6.36
N ARG A 5 -5.41 -6.43 -6.28
CA ARG A 5 -5.15 -5.29 -7.17
C ARG A 5 -4.64 -4.11 -6.35
N PRO A 6 -3.39 -4.15 -5.89
CA PRO A 6 -2.85 -3.16 -4.94
C PRO A 6 -2.74 -1.75 -5.53
N TYR A 7 -2.73 -1.61 -6.85
CA TYR A 7 -2.58 -0.32 -7.52
C TYR A 7 -3.96 0.28 -7.84
N LYS A 8 -4.56 0.96 -6.86
CA LYS A 8 -5.85 1.66 -7.03
C LYS A 8 -5.67 3.03 -7.71
N CYS A 9 -6.60 3.40 -8.59
CA CYS A 9 -6.72 4.76 -9.10
C CYS A 9 -7.34 5.67 -8.03
N ASP A 10 -6.81 6.89 -7.88
CA ASP A 10 -7.36 7.88 -6.96
C ASP A 10 -8.53 8.67 -7.59
N GLN A 11 -8.61 8.68 -8.92
CA GLN A 11 -9.60 9.42 -9.70
C GLN A 11 -10.82 8.57 -10.10
N CYS A 12 -10.76 7.24 -9.94
CA CYS A 12 -11.88 6.33 -10.17
C CYS A 12 -11.72 5.02 -9.38
N GLU A 13 -12.73 4.15 -9.41
CA GLU A 13 -12.74 2.90 -8.63
C GLU A 13 -11.93 1.76 -9.27
N LYS A 14 -11.19 2.02 -10.36
CA LYS A 14 -10.39 1.00 -11.03
C LYS A 14 -9.13 0.69 -10.24
N SER A 15 -8.88 -0.60 -10.04
CA SER A 15 -7.64 -1.10 -9.44
C SER A 15 -6.86 -1.95 -10.44
N PHE A 16 -5.56 -2.09 -10.26
CA PHE A 16 -4.68 -2.82 -11.18
C PHE A 16 -3.74 -3.75 -10.40
N THR A 17 -3.33 -4.85 -11.02
CA THR A 17 -2.33 -5.77 -10.49
C THR A 17 -0.90 -5.26 -10.68
N GLN A 18 -0.71 -4.33 -11.62
CA GLN A 18 0.59 -3.76 -11.97
C GLN A 18 0.56 -2.24 -11.99
N ARG A 19 1.66 -1.61 -11.59
CA ARG A 19 1.81 -0.15 -11.55
C ARG A 19 1.80 0.48 -12.93
N CYS A 20 2.52 -0.09 -13.89
CA CYS A 20 2.56 0.38 -15.28
C CYS A 20 1.16 0.41 -15.92
N SER A 21 0.28 -0.51 -15.52
CA SER A 21 -1.12 -0.54 -15.94
C SER A 21 -1.92 0.63 -15.36
N LEU A 22 -1.76 0.92 -14.06
CA LEU A 22 -2.35 2.10 -13.43
C LEU A 22 -1.87 3.40 -14.09
N GLU A 23 -0.57 3.54 -14.34
CA GLU A 23 -0.01 4.75 -14.97
C GLU A 23 -0.53 4.96 -16.40
N SER A 24 -0.61 3.87 -17.16
CA SER A 24 -1.17 3.91 -18.51
C SER A 24 -2.64 4.30 -18.47
N HIS A 25 -3.38 3.79 -17.48
CA HIS A 25 -4.77 4.17 -17.25
C HIS A 25 -4.90 5.65 -16.87
N LEU A 26 -4.09 6.14 -15.93
CA LEU A 26 -4.07 7.54 -15.52
C LEU A 26 -3.78 8.48 -16.69
N ARG A 27 -2.83 8.11 -17.57
CA ARG A 27 -2.53 8.87 -18.79
C ARG A 27 -3.70 8.86 -19.78
N LYS A 28 -4.29 7.70 -20.06
CA LYS A 28 -5.30 7.53 -21.12
C LYS A 28 -6.70 8.00 -20.72
N VAL A 29 -7.07 7.83 -19.45
CA VAL A 29 -8.43 8.07 -18.96
C VAL A 29 -8.55 9.39 -18.21
N HIS A 30 -7.51 9.77 -17.46
CA HIS A 30 -7.53 10.97 -16.61
C HIS A 30 -6.56 12.05 -17.09
N GLY A 31 -5.81 11.82 -18.18
CA GLY A 31 -4.80 12.76 -18.68
C GLY A 31 -3.63 13.01 -17.72
N THR A 32 -3.51 12.25 -16.63
CA THR A 32 -2.46 12.45 -15.62
C THR A 32 -1.13 11.91 -16.14
N GLN A 33 -0.19 12.82 -16.38
CA GLN A 33 1.18 12.51 -16.74
C GLN A 33 2.00 12.32 -15.46
N HIS A 34 2.56 11.14 -15.27
CA HIS A 34 3.59 10.95 -14.26
C HIS A 34 4.94 11.28 -14.89
N ASN A 35 5.51 12.43 -14.50
CA ASN A 35 6.79 12.90 -15.02
C ASN A 35 7.90 12.50 -14.05
N TYR A 36 8.67 11.47 -14.40
CA TYR A 36 9.87 11.09 -13.63
C TYR A 36 11.08 11.78 -14.22
N GLY A 37 11.92 12.32 -13.35
CA GLY A 37 13.25 12.75 -13.72
C GLY A 37 14.08 11.59 -14.27
N TYR A 38 15.08 11.93 -15.07
CA TYR A 38 16.07 10.96 -15.53
C TYR A 38 16.72 10.24 -14.33
N LYS A 39 16.72 8.90 -14.34
CA LYS A 39 17.17 8.01 -13.24
C LYS A 39 16.42 8.20 -11.91
N GLU A 40 15.30 8.91 -11.88
CA GLU A 40 14.51 9.04 -10.67
C GLU A 40 13.92 7.69 -10.27
N ARG A 41 14.25 7.24 -9.05
CA ARG A 41 13.74 5.97 -8.55
C ARG A 41 12.32 6.19 -8.04
N ARG A 42 11.40 5.43 -8.63
CA ARG A 42 9.99 5.40 -8.23
C ARG A 42 9.84 5.01 -6.76
N SER A 43 8.87 5.62 -6.07
CA SER A 43 8.54 5.30 -4.68
C SER A 43 8.23 3.81 -4.55
N LYS A 44 9.02 3.09 -3.74
CA LYS A 44 8.76 1.69 -3.42
C LYS A 44 7.53 1.61 -2.53
N VAL A 45 6.60 0.74 -2.86
CA VAL A 45 5.45 0.39 -2.01
C VAL A 45 5.60 -1.05 -1.56
N PHE A 46 5.21 -1.32 -0.32
CA PHE A 46 5.19 -2.66 0.26
C PHE A 46 3.77 -3.21 0.13
N VAL A 47 3.64 -4.42 -0.43
CA VAL A 47 2.35 -5.05 -0.69
C VAL A 47 2.25 -6.33 0.14
N CYS A 48 1.16 -6.50 0.87
CA CYS A 48 0.83 -7.74 1.53
C CYS A 48 0.24 -8.72 0.53
N GLU A 49 0.82 -9.91 0.41
CA GLU A 49 0.35 -10.92 -0.54
C GLU A 49 -0.90 -11.64 -0.06
N ASP A 50 -1.16 -11.66 1.25
CA ASP A 50 -2.34 -12.31 1.86
C ASP A 50 -3.62 -11.49 1.66
N CYS A 51 -3.55 -10.16 1.74
CA CYS A 51 -4.74 -9.29 1.69
C CYS A 51 -4.66 -8.13 0.69
N GLY A 52 -3.51 -7.92 0.03
CA GLY A 52 -3.32 -6.84 -0.93
C GLY A 52 -3.12 -5.45 -0.32
N PHE A 53 -3.01 -5.34 1.00
CA PHE A 53 -2.72 -4.07 1.68
C PHE A 53 -1.42 -3.46 1.16
N THR A 54 -1.44 -2.15 0.89
CA THR A 54 -0.27 -1.41 0.41
C THR A 54 0.18 -0.36 1.41
N ALA A 55 1.48 -0.34 1.71
CA ALA A 55 2.08 0.68 2.55
C ALA A 55 3.19 1.44 1.80
N PRO A 56 3.27 2.77 1.91
CA PRO A 56 4.39 3.56 1.39
C PRO A 56 5.66 3.41 2.23
N VAL A 57 5.53 3.00 3.50
CA VAL A 57 6.63 2.85 4.46
C VAL A 57 6.66 1.43 5.01
N PHE A 58 7.86 0.92 5.29
CA PHE A 58 8.04 -0.43 5.79
C PHE A 58 7.44 -0.65 7.18
N ASP A 59 7.54 0.33 8.07
CA ASP A 59 7.00 0.26 9.44
C ASP A 59 5.48 -0.01 9.44
N GLN A 60 4.75 0.72 8.60
CA GLN A 60 3.31 0.53 8.43
C GLN A 60 2.96 -0.85 7.83
N TYR A 61 3.83 -1.39 6.97
CA TYR A 61 3.69 -2.76 6.48
C TYR A 61 3.90 -3.80 7.59
N ILE A 62 4.93 -3.64 8.42
CA ILE A 62 5.20 -4.53 9.57
C ILE A 62 4.08 -4.48 10.58
N GLN A 63 3.62 -3.28 10.93
CA GLN A 63 2.51 -3.09 11.85
C GLN A 63 1.24 -3.78 11.33
N HIS A 64 0.97 -3.67 10.02
CA HIS A 64 -0.11 -4.39 9.38
C HIS A 64 0.03 -5.91 9.53
N LEU A 65 1.22 -6.46 9.27
CA LEU A 65 1.49 -7.89 9.43
C LEU A 65 1.31 -8.32 10.89
N GLN A 66 1.82 -7.58 11.87
CA GLN A 66 1.71 -7.93 13.29
C GLN A 66 0.26 -8.01 13.77
N LEU A 67 -0.61 -7.09 13.32
CA LEU A 67 -2.00 -7.02 13.78
C LEU A 67 -2.94 -7.94 12.99
N ASN A 68 -2.71 -8.11 11.69
CA ASN A 68 -3.65 -8.81 10.81
C ASN A 68 -3.15 -10.18 10.36
N HIS A 69 -1.83 -10.39 10.33
CA HIS A 69 -1.19 -11.63 9.87
C HIS A 69 -0.04 -12.06 10.81
N PRO A 70 -0.31 -12.31 12.10
CA PRO A 70 0.73 -12.56 13.11
C PRO A 70 1.58 -13.79 12.82
N PHE A 71 1.06 -14.74 12.02
CA PHE A 71 1.77 -15.95 11.60
C PHE A 71 2.39 -15.84 10.21
N ASN A 72 2.43 -14.64 9.61
CA ASN A 72 3.00 -14.48 8.28
C ASN A 72 4.50 -14.87 8.31
N PRO A 73 4.94 -15.77 7.42
CA PRO A 73 6.33 -16.23 7.39
C PRO A 73 7.34 -15.09 7.14
N GLN A 74 6.95 -14.01 6.46
CA GLN A 74 7.79 -12.81 6.32
C GLN A 74 8.00 -12.13 7.67
N LEU A 75 6.93 -11.97 8.46
CA LEU A 75 7.02 -11.36 9.78
C LEU A 75 7.90 -12.19 10.72
N ILE A 76 7.72 -13.51 10.74
CA ILE A 76 8.51 -14.44 11.56
C ILE A 76 10.00 -14.38 11.20
N LYS A 77 10.33 -14.31 9.90
CA LYS A 77 11.73 -14.15 9.45
C LYS A 77 12.32 -12.82 9.90
N LEU A 78 11.55 -11.74 9.76
CA LEU A 78 12.00 -10.38 10.10
C LEU A 78 12.26 -10.20 11.60
N THR A 79 11.46 -10.84 12.44
CA THR A 79 11.63 -10.83 13.91
C THR A 79 12.78 -11.75 14.33
N SER A 80 12.95 -12.91 13.68
CA SER A 80 13.98 -13.89 14.05
C SER A 80 15.40 -13.47 13.67
N THR A 81 15.59 -12.75 12.56
CA THR A 81 16.93 -12.35 12.08
C THR A 81 17.36 -10.95 12.55
N GLY A 82 16.57 -10.26 13.39
CA GLY A 82 16.86 -8.88 13.84
C GLY A 82 16.97 -7.86 12.68
N ALA A 83 16.40 -8.16 11.51
CA ALA A 83 16.60 -7.39 10.28
C ALA A 83 15.73 -6.11 10.20
N LEU A 84 14.83 -5.91 11.16
CA LEU A 84 13.97 -4.73 11.29
C LEU A 84 14.76 -3.41 11.34
N SER A 85 15.94 -3.42 11.96
CA SER A 85 16.81 -2.24 12.11
C SER A 85 17.34 -1.69 10.78
N LYS A 86 17.54 -2.55 9.76
CA LYS A 86 18.03 -2.13 8.43
C LYS A 86 17.00 -1.33 7.64
N TYR A 87 15.71 -1.52 7.93
CA TYR A 87 14.62 -0.85 7.23
C TYR A 87 14.18 0.47 7.89
N HIS A 88 14.55 0.73 9.14
CA HIS A 88 14.23 1.98 9.87
C HIS A 88 14.97 3.22 9.35
N ARG A 89 15.98 3.09 8.47
CA ARG A 89 16.92 4.19 8.13
C ARG A 89 16.38 5.25 7.16
N SER A 90 15.09 5.30 6.85
CA SER A 90 14.54 6.34 5.96
C SER A 90 13.08 6.63 6.26
N SER A 91 12.80 7.37 7.33
CA SER A 91 11.59 8.19 7.45
C SER A 91 11.79 9.26 8.53
N ASN A 92 12.37 10.39 8.12
CA ASN A 92 12.13 11.65 8.77
C ASN A 92 10.92 12.27 8.06
N HIS A 93 9.71 11.81 8.38
CA HIS A 93 8.51 12.57 8.02
C HIS A 93 7.36 12.26 8.99
N ARG A 94 6.76 13.35 9.46
CA ARG A 94 5.79 13.47 10.55
C ARG A 94 4.56 12.60 10.29
N SER A 95 4.19 11.83 11.30
CA SER A 95 2.92 11.12 11.42
C SER A 95 1.76 12.12 11.35
N ALA A 96 1.06 12.17 10.22
CA ALA A 96 -0.28 12.74 10.16
C ALA A 96 -1.27 11.66 10.58
N SER A 97 -1.85 11.83 11.76
CA SER A 97 -2.98 11.06 12.27
C SER A 97 -4.17 11.21 11.33
N ILE A 98 -4.44 10.17 10.53
CA ILE A 98 -5.69 10.07 9.78
C ILE A 98 -6.74 9.48 10.73
N SER A 99 -7.64 10.33 11.19
CA SER A 99 -8.83 9.96 11.94
C SER A 99 -9.73 9.09 11.06
N PHE A 100 -9.91 7.81 11.43
CA PHE A 100 -10.91 6.96 10.80
C PHE A 100 -12.30 7.41 11.27
N ALA A 101 -13.05 8.05 10.39
CA ALA A 101 -14.47 8.31 10.60
C ALA A 101 -15.24 6.99 10.44
N THR A 102 -15.79 6.49 11.54
CA THR A 102 -16.73 5.36 11.54
C THR A 102 -18.08 5.87 11.04
N SER A 103 -18.44 5.56 9.80
CA SER A 103 -19.79 5.78 9.28
C SER A 103 -20.54 4.45 9.26
N THR A 104 -21.31 4.20 10.31
CA THR A 104 -22.25 3.08 10.40
C THR A 104 -23.42 3.32 9.44
N SER A 105 -23.62 2.37 8.52
CA SER A 105 -24.82 2.12 7.71
C SER A 105 -26.12 2.31 8.51
N GLY A 106 -27.20 2.94 8.03
CA GLY A 106 -27.82 2.75 6.72
C GLY A 106 -28.86 1.62 6.78
N THR A 107 -29.97 1.81 7.50
CA THR A 107 -31.09 0.86 7.60
C THR A 107 -32.28 1.35 6.76
N PHE A 108 -32.66 0.57 5.75
CA PHE A 108 -34.01 0.56 5.15
C PHE A 108 -34.53 -0.88 5.22
N PRO A 109 -35.82 -1.07 5.53
CA PRO A 109 -36.63 -1.81 4.55
C PRO A 109 -38.08 -1.31 4.39
N ARG A 110 -38.54 -1.47 3.13
CA ARG A 110 -39.89 -1.53 2.53
C ARG A 110 -40.94 -0.49 2.88
#